data_AF-A0A7S3SK16-F1
#
_entry.id   AF-A0A7S3SK16-F1
#
_cell.length_a   1.000
_cell.length_b   1.000
_cell.length_c   1.000
_cell.angle_alpha   90.00
_cell.angle_beta   90.00
_cell.angle_gamma   90.00
#
_symmetry.space_group_name_H-M   'P 1'
#
loop_
_entity.id
_entity.type
_entity.pdbx_description
1 polymer ?
#
loop_
_entity_poly.entity_id
_entity_poly.type
_entity_poly.pdbx_seq_one_letter_code
_entity_poly.pdbx_strand_id
1 'polypeptide(L)'
;DGRCWLLSLAGRDSYVMTVALLFALGSAAASPNSSLRLGIFAEPQPFNALCLHKTLTCSIQPSGMIAASAMDSGLLDAAVLGSVPWAAAVSRGVELSTSYIVHVKHGDQGLIAKSVGPRTPFDLANTKVGVVKESTTHQGMVFLIELFQLRNVTL
;
A
#
# COMPACT_ATOMS: atom_id res chain seq x y z
N ASP A 1 12.74 -3.09 -22.23
CA ASP A 1 12.96 -1.90 -21.37
C ASP A 1 11.82 -1.72 -20.37
N GLY A 2 11.62 -2.72 -19.51
CA GLY A 2 10.40 -2.84 -18.68
C GLY A 2 10.48 -2.03 -17.38
N ARG A 3 10.00 -0.79 -17.40
CA ARG A 3 9.85 0.03 -16.19
C ARG A 3 8.54 -0.34 -15.48
N CYS A 4 8.63 -0.89 -14.27
CA CYS A 4 7.50 -1.07 -13.37
C CYS A 4 7.05 0.28 -12.78
N TRP A 5 5.73 0.50 -12.78
CA TRP A 5 5.11 1.77 -12.36
C TRP A 5 4.25 1.55 -11.11
N LEU A 6 4.65 2.10 -9.96
CA LEU A 6 3.81 2.07 -8.76
C LEU A 6 2.64 3.06 -8.89
N LEU A 7 1.40 2.63 -8.62
CA LEU A 7 0.22 3.49 -8.64
C LEU A 7 -0.35 3.73 -7.26
N SER A 8 -0.90 4.93 -7.09
CA SER A 8 -1.10 5.54 -5.79
C SER A 8 -1.69 6.96 -6.00
N LEU A 9 -2.85 7.38 -5.43
CA LEU A 9 -3.54 8.66 -5.77
C LEU A 9 -3.97 9.58 -4.57
N ALA A 10 -3.07 10.41 -4.03
CA ALA A 10 -3.25 11.23 -2.83
C ALA A 10 -3.72 12.66 -3.11
N GLY A 11 -5.03 12.87 -3.01
CA GLY A 11 -5.65 14.19 -3.10
C GLY A 11 -7.13 14.12 -2.73
N ARG A 12 -7.69 15.22 -2.24
CA ARG A 12 -9.10 15.30 -1.82
C ARG A 12 -10.05 15.70 -2.98
N ASP A 13 -9.50 15.87 -4.19
CA ASP A 13 -10.17 16.52 -5.32
C ASP A 13 -10.32 15.61 -6.54
N SER A 14 -11.57 15.45 -6.99
CA SER A 14 -11.97 14.54 -8.08
C SER A 14 -11.30 14.80 -9.44
N TYR A 15 -10.72 15.99 -9.66
CA TYR A 15 -10.05 16.36 -10.90
C TYR A 15 -8.73 15.63 -11.15
N VAL A 16 -8.00 15.25 -10.08
CA VAL A 16 -6.67 14.63 -10.23
C VAL A 16 -6.78 13.16 -10.71
N MET A 17 -7.95 12.54 -10.51
CA MET A 17 -8.25 11.18 -10.96
C MET A 17 -8.21 11.05 -12.50
N THR A 18 -8.55 12.11 -13.24
CA THR A 18 -8.60 12.11 -14.71
C THR A 18 -7.20 12.07 -15.35
N VAL A 19 -6.21 12.73 -14.76
CA VAL A 19 -4.86 12.87 -15.36
C VAL A 19 -4.02 11.61 -15.16
N ALA A 20 -4.11 10.95 -13.99
CA ALA A 20 -3.44 9.67 -13.76
C ALA A 20 -4.00 8.55 -14.66
N LEU A 21 -5.32 8.58 -14.94
CA LEU A 21 -5.97 7.67 -15.87
C LEU A 21 -5.41 7.81 -17.30
N LEU A 22 -5.15 9.04 -17.75
CA LEU A 22 -4.58 9.31 -19.08
C LEU A 22 -3.15 8.77 -19.24
N PHE A 23 -2.31 8.81 -18.19
CA PHE A 23 -0.98 8.21 -18.25
C PHE A 23 -1.02 6.67 -18.30
N ALA A 24 -1.87 6.03 -17.48
CA ALA A 24 -2.04 4.58 -17.51
C ALA A 24 -2.62 4.08 -18.86
N LEU A 25 -3.57 4.83 -19.45
CA LEU A 25 -4.16 4.51 -20.75
C LEU A 25 -3.23 4.82 -21.93
N GLY A 26 -2.43 5.89 -21.85
CA GLY A 26 -1.49 6.29 -22.91
C GLY A 26 -0.41 5.23 -23.17
N SER A 27 0.02 4.50 -22.14
CA SER A 27 0.98 3.39 -22.28
C SER A 27 0.34 2.08 -22.78
N ALA A 28 -0.96 1.88 -22.56
CA ALA A 28 -1.69 0.69 -23.01
C ALA A 28 -1.99 0.69 -24.53
N ALA A 29 -1.78 1.80 -25.22
CA ALA A 29 -2.00 1.94 -26.66
C ALA A 29 -1.04 1.11 -27.55
N ALA A 30 -0.05 0.41 -26.97
CA ALA A 30 0.95 -0.37 -27.70
C ALA A 30 0.47 -1.77 -28.15
N SER A 31 -0.58 -2.33 -27.55
CA SER A 31 -1.20 -3.58 -28.04
C SER A 31 -2.64 -3.73 -27.55
N PRO A 32 -3.63 -3.93 -28.44
CA PRO A 32 -5.04 -4.05 -28.06
C PRO A 32 -5.37 -5.33 -27.25
N ASN A 33 -4.40 -6.24 -27.06
CA ASN A 33 -4.56 -7.51 -26.35
C ASN A 33 -3.79 -7.60 -25.01
N SER A 34 -3.00 -6.59 -24.63
CA SER A 34 -2.27 -6.60 -23.35
C SER A 34 -3.07 -5.89 -22.25
N SER A 35 -3.52 -6.64 -21.24
CA SER A 35 -4.02 -6.04 -20.00
C SER A 35 -2.87 -5.76 -19.03
N LEU A 36 -2.93 -4.61 -18.34
CA LEU A 36 -1.97 -4.24 -17.30
C LEU A 36 -2.40 -4.88 -15.96
N ARG A 37 -1.50 -5.63 -15.34
CA ARG A 37 -1.76 -6.39 -14.11
C ARG A 37 -1.46 -5.51 -12.90
N LEU A 38 -2.52 -5.14 -12.17
CA LEU A 38 -2.47 -4.19 -11.07
C LEU A 38 -2.70 -4.88 -9.72
N GLY A 39 -1.72 -4.80 -8.82
CA GLY A 39 -1.90 -5.19 -7.42
C GLY A 39 -2.68 -4.12 -6.65
N ILE A 40 -3.81 -4.48 -6.04
CA ILE A 40 -4.62 -3.59 -5.18
C ILE A 40 -4.84 -4.23 -3.80
N PHE A 41 -5.35 -3.45 -2.84
CA PHE A 41 -5.79 -3.97 -1.55
C PHE A 41 -7.33 -4.07 -1.50
N ALA A 42 -7.84 -4.98 -0.66
CA ALA A 42 -9.28 -5.19 -0.48
C ALA A 42 -9.99 -4.05 0.27
N GLU A 43 -9.25 -3.08 0.83
CA GLU A 43 -9.83 -1.89 1.45
C GLU A 43 -10.66 -1.09 0.43
N PRO A 44 -11.86 -0.61 0.77
CA PRO A 44 -12.68 0.19 -0.13
C PRO A 44 -12.01 1.55 -0.34
N GLN A 45 -11.43 1.76 -1.52
CA GLN A 45 -10.75 2.98 -1.91
C GLN A 45 -11.23 3.41 -3.31
N PRO A 46 -11.32 4.72 -3.61
CA PRO A 46 -11.81 5.19 -4.91
C PRO A 46 -11.06 4.60 -6.11
N PHE A 47 -9.75 4.34 -5.96
CA PHE A 47 -8.92 3.77 -7.02
C PHE A 47 -9.25 2.30 -7.36
N ASN A 48 -9.95 1.56 -6.50
CA ASN A 48 -10.42 0.22 -6.84
C ASN A 48 -11.51 0.25 -7.94
N ALA A 49 -12.14 1.40 -8.20
CA ALA A 49 -13.04 1.56 -9.35
C ALA A 49 -12.31 1.43 -10.70
N LEU A 50 -10.99 1.64 -10.75
CA LEU A 50 -10.17 1.39 -11.94
C LEU A 50 -10.29 -0.07 -12.41
N CYS A 51 -10.51 -1.01 -11.50
CA CYS A 51 -10.63 -2.44 -11.79
C CYS A 51 -11.89 -2.82 -12.58
N LEU A 52 -12.80 -1.87 -12.83
CA LEU A 52 -13.90 -2.03 -13.78
C LEU A 52 -13.46 -1.79 -15.25
N HIS A 53 -12.26 -1.26 -15.47
CA HIS A 53 -11.74 -0.97 -16.80
C HIS A 53 -11.17 -2.21 -17.48
N LYS A 54 -11.62 -2.50 -18.71
CA LYS A 54 -11.32 -3.75 -19.43
C LYS A 54 -9.83 -3.98 -19.76
N THR A 55 -9.01 -2.93 -19.76
CA THR A 55 -7.56 -3.03 -19.99
C THR A 55 -6.76 -3.32 -18.72
N LEU A 56 -7.40 -3.40 -17.55
CA LEU A 56 -6.75 -3.69 -16.28
C LEU A 56 -7.15 -5.07 -15.76
N THR A 57 -6.16 -5.84 -15.31
CA THR A 57 -6.39 -7.08 -14.58
C THR A 57 -5.96 -6.86 -13.13
N CYS A 58 -6.92 -6.51 -12.28
CA CYS A 58 -6.65 -6.29 -10.87
C CYS A 58 -6.54 -7.60 -10.09
N SER A 59 -5.57 -7.67 -9.18
CA SER A 59 -5.39 -8.79 -8.25
C SER A 59 -5.28 -8.26 -6.82
N ILE A 60 -6.15 -8.74 -5.93
CA ILE A 60 -6.14 -8.37 -4.51
C ILE A 60 -4.90 -8.97 -3.84
N GLN A 61 -4.08 -8.11 -3.26
CA GLN A 61 -2.86 -8.45 -2.56
C GLN A 61 -3.10 -8.51 -1.05
N PRO A 62 -2.59 -9.54 -0.33
CA PRO A 62 -2.76 -9.67 1.11
C PRO A 62 -1.87 -8.72 1.93
N SER A 63 -0.76 -8.25 1.38
CA SER A 63 0.12 -7.25 2.01
C SER A 63 0.97 -6.53 0.96
N GLY A 64 1.52 -5.37 1.32
CA GLY A 64 2.41 -4.64 0.42
C GLY A 64 3.70 -5.38 0.09
N MET A 65 4.30 -6.13 1.03
CA MET A 65 5.51 -6.90 0.72
C MET A 65 5.23 -8.05 -0.26
N ILE A 66 4.03 -8.65 -0.20
CA ILE A 66 3.61 -9.66 -1.17
C ILE A 66 3.35 -9.02 -2.54
N ALA A 67 2.72 -7.85 -2.58
CA ALA A 67 2.55 -7.07 -3.82
C ALA A 67 3.90 -6.67 -4.45
N ALA A 68 4.88 -6.26 -3.63
CA ALA A 68 6.22 -5.92 -4.09
C ALA A 68 6.97 -7.12 -4.66
N SER A 69 6.92 -8.28 -3.99
CA SER A 69 7.49 -9.54 -4.50
C SER A 69 6.79 -10.03 -5.78
N ALA A 70 5.48 -9.76 -5.93
CA ALA A 70 4.75 -10.03 -7.16
C ALA A 70 5.15 -9.10 -8.32
N MET A 71 5.56 -7.85 -8.06
CA MET A 71 6.18 -6.99 -9.09
C MET A 71 7.59 -7.48 -9.45
N ASP A 72 8.42 -7.80 -8.46
CA ASP A 72 9.81 -8.29 -8.62
C ASP A 72 9.88 -9.57 -9.48
N SER A 73 8.92 -10.49 -9.27
CA SER A 73 8.76 -11.70 -10.08
C SER A 73 8.04 -11.50 -11.42
N GLY A 74 7.67 -10.27 -11.77
CA GLY A 74 6.96 -9.95 -13.01
C GLY A 74 5.53 -10.51 -13.10
N LEU A 75 4.91 -10.87 -11.97
CA LEU A 75 3.50 -11.29 -11.88
C LEU A 75 2.54 -10.08 -11.93
N LEU A 76 3.01 -8.90 -11.50
CA LEU A 76 2.33 -7.61 -11.60
C LEU A 76 3.19 -6.64 -12.41
N ASP A 77 2.54 -5.76 -13.17
CA ASP A 77 3.18 -4.66 -13.92
C ASP A 77 3.17 -3.34 -13.10
N ALA A 78 2.21 -3.25 -12.18
CA ALA A 78 2.01 -2.15 -11.25
C ALA A 78 1.41 -2.68 -9.95
N ALA A 79 1.64 -1.98 -8.84
CA ALA A 79 0.94 -2.22 -7.59
C ALA A 79 0.67 -0.93 -6.82
N VAL A 80 -0.30 -1.01 -5.93
CA VAL A 80 -0.48 -0.07 -4.82
C VAL A 80 0.36 -0.57 -3.64
N LEU A 81 1.25 0.28 -3.12
CA LEU A 81 2.04 -0.02 -1.92
C LEU A 81 1.91 1.10 -0.89
N GLY A 82 1.87 0.73 0.39
CA GLY A 82 2.18 1.67 1.46
C GLY A 82 3.65 2.09 1.42
N SER A 83 3.97 3.24 2.02
CA SER A 83 5.34 3.78 2.09
C SER A 83 6.35 2.79 2.67
N VAL A 84 5.97 2.04 3.70
CA VAL A 84 6.85 1.08 4.39
C VAL A 84 7.14 -0.15 3.52
N PRO A 85 6.14 -0.85 2.94
CA PRO A 85 6.43 -1.90 1.95
C PRO A 85 7.28 -1.44 0.77
N TRP A 86 7.05 -0.22 0.27
CA TRP A 86 7.86 0.32 -0.83
C TRP A 86 9.32 0.52 -0.41
N ALA A 87 9.56 1.19 0.72
CA ALA A 87 10.91 1.42 1.24
C ALA A 87 11.63 0.12 1.60
N ALA A 88 10.91 -0.86 2.15
CA ALA A 88 11.44 -2.18 2.48
C ALA A 88 11.75 -3.03 1.24
N ALA A 89 10.99 -2.89 0.14
CA ALA A 89 11.30 -3.55 -1.12
C ALA A 89 12.52 -2.92 -1.81
N VAL A 90 12.58 -1.60 -1.90
CA VAL A 90 13.73 -0.88 -2.49
C VAL A 90 15.02 -1.13 -1.70
N SER A 91 14.97 -1.16 -0.37
CA SER A 91 16.17 -1.47 0.45
C SER A 91 16.65 -2.93 0.31
N ARG A 92 15.80 -3.83 -0.20
CA ARG A 92 16.15 -5.22 -0.57
C ARG A 92 16.62 -5.35 -2.03
N GLY A 93 16.69 -4.26 -2.78
CA GLY A 93 17.15 -4.24 -4.17
C GLY A 93 16.06 -4.43 -5.23
N VAL A 94 14.77 -4.44 -4.87
CA VAL A 94 13.69 -4.50 -5.86
C VAL A 94 13.62 -3.18 -6.64
N GLU A 95 13.70 -3.26 -7.97
CA GLU A 95 13.69 -2.09 -8.86
C GLU A 95 12.29 -1.45 -9.00
N LEU A 96 11.86 -0.72 -7.97
CA LEU A 96 10.57 -0.02 -7.96
C LEU A 96 10.72 1.48 -8.24
N SER A 97 9.81 2.02 -9.07
CA SER A 97 9.68 3.46 -9.30
C SER A 97 8.31 3.98 -8.84
N THR A 98 8.30 5.11 -8.14
CA THR A 98 7.06 5.74 -7.66
C THR A 98 6.53 6.71 -8.71
N SER A 99 5.42 6.37 -9.35
CA SER A 99 4.77 7.23 -10.35
C SER A 99 3.85 8.28 -9.72
N TYR A 100 3.26 7.96 -8.56
CA TYR A 100 2.25 8.77 -7.86
C TYR A 100 2.14 8.27 -6.37
N ILE A 101 1.46 8.95 -5.41
CA ILE A 101 1.45 8.62 -3.93
C ILE A 101 0.03 8.29 -3.42
N VAL A 102 -0.22 7.26 -2.57
CA VAL A 102 -1.51 6.49 -2.54
C VAL A 102 -2.80 7.26 -2.21
N HIS A 103 -2.67 7.97 -1.12
CA HIS A 103 -3.55 8.71 -0.23
C HIS A 103 -2.57 8.98 0.92
N VAL A 104 -2.77 10.02 1.71
CA VAL A 104 -2.04 10.07 2.98
C VAL A 104 -2.97 9.43 4.00
N LYS A 105 -2.68 8.16 4.37
CA LYS A 105 -3.40 7.43 5.43
C LYS A 105 -3.24 8.21 6.74
N HIS A 106 -4.18 9.12 7.01
CA HIS A 106 -4.27 9.83 8.28
C HIS A 106 -5.12 9.01 9.25
N GLY A 107 -6.38 9.37 9.47
CA GLY A 107 -7.32 8.62 10.33
C GLY A 107 -7.75 7.26 9.76
N ASP A 108 -7.33 6.91 8.55
CA ASP A 108 -7.65 5.65 7.87
C ASP A 108 -6.86 4.43 8.42
N GLN A 109 -5.94 4.66 9.37
CA GLN A 109 -5.27 3.61 10.13
C GLN A 109 -5.51 3.85 11.64
N GLY A 110 -5.81 2.78 12.37
CA GLY A 110 -6.07 2.84 13.81
C GLY A 110 -5.75 1.52 14.49
N LEU A 111 -5.42 1.61 15.78
CA LEU A 111 -5.25 0.45 16.65
C LEU A 111 -6.61 0.07 17.24
N ILE A 112 -7.14 -1.10 16.86
CA ILE A 112 -8.40 -1.61 17.41
C ILE A 112 -8.08 -2.49 18.63
N ALA A 113 -8.60 -2.07 19.79
CA ALA A 113 -8.48 -2.79 21.04
C ALA A 113 -9.75 -3.61 21.36
N LYS A 114 -9.63 -4.60 22.25
CA LYS A 114 -10.79 -5.28 22.85
C LYS A 114 -11.55 -4.30 23.78
N SER A 115 -12.79 -4.62 24.15
CA SER A 115 -13.67 -3.75 24.95
C SER A 115 -13.12 -3.30 26.31
N VAL A 116 -12.22 -4.09 26.91
CA VAL A 116 -11.49 -3.77 28.16
C VAL A 116 -10.02 -3.41 27.91
N GLY A 117 -9.68 -3.01 26.68
CA GLY A 117 -8.32 -2.80 26.20
C GLY A 117 -7.68 -1.46 26.61
N PRO A 118 -6.47 -1.19 26.10
CA PRO A 118 -5.71 0.02 26.35
C PRO A 118 -6.54 1.29 26.10
N ARG A 119 -6.53 2.21 27.06
CA ARG A 119 -7.17 3.53 27.02
C ARG A 119 -6.15 4.65 26.80
N THR A 120 -4.90 4.41 27.20
CA THR A 120 -3.74 5.27 26.97
C THR A 120 -2.67 4.51 26.18
N PRO A 121 -1.73 5.20 25.50
CA PRO A 121 -0.59 4.54 24.87
C PRO A 121 0.29 3.76 25.85
N PHE A 122 0.36 4.18 27.12
CA PHE A 122 1.15 3.48 28.15
C PHE A 122 0.59 2.11 28.51
N ASP A 123 -0.73 1.92 28.37
CA ASP A 123 -1.41 0.64 28.61
C ASP A 123 -1.01 -0.47 27.61
N LEU A 124 -0.25 -0.11 26.56
CA LEU A 124 0.34 -1.05 25.61
C LEU A 124 1.60 -1.75 26.15
N ALA A 125 2.20 -1.28 27.24
CA ALA A 125 3.37 -1.90 27.83
C ALA A 125 3.09 -3.36 28.25
N ASN A 126 4.00 -4.28 27.92
CA ASN A 126 3.84 -5.74 28.11
C ASN A 126 2.65 -6.37 27.34
N THR A 127 2.08 -5.70 26.34
CA THR A 127 1.00 -6.27 25.50
C THR A 127 1.54 -6.92 24.22
N LYS A 128 0.71 -7.76 23.59
CA LYS A 128 0.92 -8.29 22.25
C LYS A 128 -0.06 -7.62 21.29
N VAL A 129 0.46 -6.99 20.24
CA VAL A 129 -0.34 -6.26 19.24
C VAL A 129 -0.17 -6.94 17.89
N GLY A 130 -1.29 -7.31 17.25
CA GLY A 130 -1.25 -7.92 15.92
C GLY A 130 -1.03 -6.88 14.83
N VAL A 131 0.09 -6.95 14.11
CA VAL A 131 0.37 -6.13 12.93
C VAL A 131 0.89 -6.98 11.76
N VAL A 132 0.68 -6.50 10.54
CA VAL A 132 1.32 -7.10 9.35
C VAL A 132 2.75 -6.58 9.29
N LYS A 133 3.75 -7.45 9.41
CA LYS A 133 5.17 -7.05 9.35
C LYS A 133 5.47 -6.26 8.08
N GLU A 134 6.32 -5.23 8.22
CA GLU A 134 6.73 -4.32 7.15
C GLU A 134 5.57 -3.56 6.46
N SER A 135 4.40 -3.50 7.09
CA SER A 135 3.31 -2.60 6.71
C SER A 135 3.44 -1.21 7.36
N THR A 136 2.60 -0.28 6.93
CA THR A 136 2.43 1.02 7.59
C THR A 136 1.91 0.90 9.03
N THR A 137 1.08 -0.11 9.35
CA THR A 137 0.61 -0.32 10.73
C THR A 137 1.72 -0.88 11.63
N HIS A 138 2.65 -1.68 11.08
CA HIS A 138 3.85 -2.11 11.79
C HIS A 138 4.77 -0.92 12.10
N GLN A 139 5.04 -0.03 11.13
CA GLN A 139 5.80 1.21 11.40
C GLN A 139 5.08 2.10 12.42
N GLY A 140 3.76 2.27 12.29
CA GLY A 140 2.97 3.05 13.26
C GLY A 140 3.12 2.53 14.69
N MET A 141 3.11 1.20 14.87
CA MET A 141 3.36 0.60 16.19
C MET A 141 4.81 0.78 16.67
N VAL A 142 5.81 0.64 15.81
CA VAL A 142 7.22 0.92 16.17
C VAL A 142 7.39 2.38 16.61
N PHE A 143 6.82 3.33 15.85
CA PHE A 143 6.84 4.74 16.19
C PHE A 143 6.15 5.04 17.54
N LEU A 144 5.00 4.42 17.83
CA LEU A 144 4.34 4.55 19.13
C LEU A 144 5.17 3.98 20.29
N ILE A 145 5.85 2.84 20.07
CA ILE A 145 6.74 2.24 21.06
C ILE A 145 7.92 3.16 21.38
N GLU A 146 8.55 3.74 20.37
CA GLU A 146 9.65 4.70 20.53
C GLU A 146 9.19 6.00 21.19
N LEU A 147 8.11 6.61 20.69
CA LEU A 147 7.59 7.90 21.16
C LEU A 147 7.18 7.88 22.65
N PHE A 148 6.55 6.79 23.10
CA PHE A 148 6.10 6.62 24.49
C PHE A 148 7.07 5.79 25.35
N GLN A 149 8.25 5.43 24.81
CA GLN A 149 9.27 4.61 25.47
C GLN A 149 8.70 3.30 26.07
N LEU A 150 7.80 2.66 25.33
CA LEU A 150 7.08 1.47 25.78
C LEU A 150 8.03 0.28 25.88
N ARG A 151 7.89 -0.51 26.95
CA ARG A 151 8.70 -1.71 27.19
C ARG A 151 7.88 -2.97 26.99
N ASN A 152 8.55 -4.01 26.49
CA ASN A 152 8.02 -5.37 26.29
C ASN A 152 6.76 -5.46 25.40
N VAL A 153 6.57 -4.54 24.45
CA VAL A 153 5.50 -4.65 23.46
C VAL A 153 5.92 -5.66 22.39
N THR A 154 5.09 -6.67 22.14
CA THR A 154 5.36 -7.70 21.10
C THR A 154 4.51 -7.43 19.86
N LEU A 155 5.15 -7.43 18.69
CA LEU A 155 4.54 -7.25 17.36
C LEU A 155 4.53 -8.55 16.54
#